data_AF-A0AA40NEA7-F1
#
_entry.id   AF-A0AA40NEA7-F1
#
_cell.length_a   1.000
_cell.length_b   1.000
_cell.length_c   1.000
_cell.angle_alpha   90.00
_cell.angle_beta   90.00
_cell.angle_gamma   90.00
#
_symmetry.space_group_name_H-M   'P 1'
#
loop_
_entity.id
_entity.type
_entity.pdbx_description
1 polymer ?
#
loop_
_entity_poly.entity_id
_entity_poly.type
_entity_poly.pdbx_seq_one_letter_code
_entity_poly.pdbx_strand_id
1 'polypeptide(L)' 'MLIGYVRVSTNDQNTALQRDALERSGCELIFEDKMSGRTAERPGLKKLLKRLSPEDTLVVWKLDRLGRSMR' A
#
# COMPACT_ATOMS: atom_id res chain seq x y z
N MET A 1 8.77 -11.41 5.87
CA MET A 1 8.60 -10.09 6.54
C MET A 1 7.21 -9.53 6.21
N LEU A 2 6.67 -8.67 7.07
CA LEU A 2 5.40 -7.96 6.79
C LEU A 2 5.69 -6.65 6.05
N ILE A 3 5.12 -6.48 4.86
CA ILE A 3 5.29 -5.27 4.05
C ILE A 3 3.92 -4.59 3.87
N GLY A 4 3.81 -3.35 4.32
CA GLY A 4 2.62 -2.52 4.20
C GLY A 4 2.56 -1.74 2.88
N TYR A 5 1.36 -1.59 2.32
CA TYR A 5 1.09 -0.68 1.21
C TYR A 5 -0.07 0.27 1.51
N VAL A 6 0.17 1.57 1.34
CA VAL A 6 -0.80 2.65 1.51
C VAL A 6 -1.05 3.34 0.18
N ARG A 7 -2.33 3.59 -0.15
CA ARG A 7 -2.69 4.41 -1.31
C ARG A 7 -3.79 5.40 -0.97
N VAL A 8 -3.52 6.69 -1.18
CA VAL A 8 -4.49 7.77 -1.00
C VAL A 8 -4.74 8.51 -2.30
N SER A 9 -6.00 8.85 -2.57
CA SER A 9 -6.40 9.46 -3.85
C SER A 9 -6.12 10.96 -3.96
N THR A 10 -5.87 11.64 -2.85
CA THR A 10 -5.62 13.09 -2.73
C THR A 10 -4.76 13.39 -1.50
N ASN A 11 -4.08 14.54 -1.47
CA ASN A 11 -3.24 14.98 -0.34
C ASN A 11 -4.01 15.18 0.98
N ASP A 12 -5.33 15.37 0.91
CA ASP A 12 -6.21 15.63 2.06
C ASP A 12 -6.66 14.36 2.80
N GLN A 13 -6.38 13.16 2.26
CA GLN A 13 -6.72 11.94 2.99
C GLN A 13 -5.66 11.68 4.06
N ASN A 14 -6.09 11.66 5.32
CA ASN A 14 -5.23 11.36 6.46
C ASN A 14 -4.57 9.98 6.29
N THR A 15 -3.30 9.98 5.86
CA THR A 15 -2.48 8.77 5.69
C THR A 15 -2.02 8.20 7.02
N ALA A 16 -2.02 9.01 8.08
CA ALA A 16 -1.50 8.61 9.39
C ALA A 16 -2.29 7.42 9.94
N LEU A 17 -3.63 7.42 9.85
CA LEU A 17 -4.43 6.28 10.30
C LEU A 17 -4.14 4.99 9.53
N GLN A 18 -3.82 5.07 8.23
CA GLN A 18 -3.44 3.90 7.42
C GLN A 18 -2.10 3.37 7.89
N ARG A 19 -1.14 4.30 8.02
CA ARG A 19 0.23 4.01 8.37
C ARG A 19 0.30 3.39 9.74
N ASP A 20 -0.30 4.03 10.74
CA ASP A 20 -0.42 3.54 12.10
C ASP A 20 -1.03 2.14 12.17
N ALA A 21 -2.07 1.85 11.37
CA ALA A 21 -2.68 0.52 11.34
C ALA A 21 -1.72 -0.54 10.79
N LEU A 22 -0.91 -0.20 9.79
CA LEU A 22 0.10 -1.09 9.23
C LEU A 22 1.29 -1.28 10.18
N GLU A 23 1.76 -0.20 10.82
CA GLU A 23 2.81 -0.26 11.84
C GLU A 23 2.36 -1.13 13.04
N ARG A 24 1.13 -0.96 13.52
CA ARG A 24 0.55 -1.83 14.57
C ARG A 24 0.36 -3.28 14.13
N SER A 25 0.18 -3.52 12.84
CA SER A 25 0.12 -4.88 12.28
C SER A 25 1.50 -5.53 12.20
N GLY A 26 2.58 -4.83 12.57
CA GLY A 26 3.94 -5.33 12.52
C GLY A 26 4.61 -5.18 11.15
N CYS A 27 4.12 -4.29 10.28
CA CYS A 27 4.77 -4.03 8.99
C CYS A 27 6.14 -3.38 9.19
N GLU A 28 7.18 -4.06 8.73
CA GLU A 28 8.58 -3.61 8.85
C GLU A 28 8.93 -2.57 7.76
N LEU A 29 8.29 -2.69 6.59
CA LEU A 29 8.44 -1.75 5.48
C LEU A 29 7.08 -1.28 5.02
N ILE A 30 6.92 0.03 4.81
CA ILE A 30 5.67 0.62 4.33
C ILE A 30 5.95 1.44 3.08
N PHE A 31 5.24 1.12 2.00
CA PHE A 31 5.27 1.86 0.74
C PHE A 31 3.99 2.67 0.59
N GLU A 32 4.10 3.91 0.10
CA GLU A 32 2.94 4.77 -0.13
C GLU A 32 2.88 5.31 -1.55
N ASP A 33 1.65 5.45 -2.06
CA ASP A 33 1.34 6.15 -3.30
C ASP A 33 0.24 7.21 -3.05
N LYS A 34 0.54 8.46 -3.41
CA LYS A 34 -0.41 9.58 -3.37
C LYS A 34 -0.98 9.81 -4.76
N MET A 35 -1.97 9.01 -5.14
CA MET A 35 -2.60 9.07 -6.44
C MET A 35 -3.97 8.40 -6.48
N SER A 36 -4.80 8.88 -7.41
CA SER A 36 -6.10 8.30 -7.68
C SER A 36 -5.96 6.83 -8.09
N GLY A 37 -6.95 6.01 -7.72
CA GLY A 37 -6.95 4.57 -8.08
C GLY A 37 -7.12 4.32 -9.58
N ARG A 38 -7.48 5.36 -10.35
CA ARG A 38 -7.62 5.36 -11.81
C ARG A 38 -6.26 5.45 -12.51
N THR A 39 -5.24 5.99 -11.85
CA THR A 39 -3.91 6.13 -12.42
C THR A 39 -3.17 4.79 -12.42
N ALA A 40 -2.68 4.39 -13.59
CA ALA A 40 -1.92 3.15 -13.79
C ALA A 40 -0.46 3.27 -13.31
N GLU A 41 0.10 4.48 -13.33
CA GLU A 41 1.42 4.73 -12.78
C GLU A 41 1.36 4.70 -11.26
N ARG A 42 1.96 3.68 -10.66
CA ARG A 42 2.04 3.48 -9.21
C ARG A 42 3.49 3.16 -8.80
N PRO A 43 4.35 4.18 -8.65
CA PRO A 43 5.76 3.97 -8.39
C PRO A 43 6.02 3.30 -7.04
N GLY A 44 5.24 3.60 -6.00
CA GLY A 44 5.31 2.94 -4.70
C GLY A 44 4.99 1.45 -4.79
N LEU A 45 3.87 1.10 -5.44
CA LEU A 45 3.50 -0.30 -5.68
C LEU A 45 4.56 -1.03 -6.51
N LYS A 46 5.09 -0.41 -7.58
CA LYS A 46 6.15 -1.01 -8.40
C LYS A 46 7.41 -1.31 -7.59
N LYS A 47 7.81 -0.41 -6.69
CA LYS A 47 8.96 -0.62 -5.79
C LYS A 47 8.70 -1.74 -4.80
N LEU A 48 7.50 -1.79 -4.23
CA LEU A 48 7.07 -2.85 -3.32
C LEU A 48 7.11 -4.22 -4.01
N LEU A 49 6.56 -4.34 -5.22
CA LEU A 49 6.55 -5.60 -5.97
C LEU A 49 7.97 -6.08 -6.31
N LYS A 50 8.92 -5.17 -6.53
CA LYS A 50 10.34 -5.52 -6.72
C LYS A 50 11.03 -5.97 -5.43
N ARG A 51 10.52 -5.54 -4.27
CA ARG A 51 11.10 -5.87 -2.95
C ARG A 51 10.52 -7.14 -2.34
N LEU A 52 9.28 -7.48 -2.70
CA LEU A 52 8.59 -8.68 -2.23
C LEU A 52 9.36 -9.94 -2.63
N SER A 53 9.57 -10.80 -1.65
CA SER A 53 10.02 -12.18 -1.84
C SER A 53 8.87 -13.16 -1.54
N PRO A 54 8.95 -14.43 -1.96
CA PRO A 54 7.90 -15.43 -1.73
C PRO A 54 7.54 -15.67 -0.25
N GLU A 55 8.47 -15.36 0.66
CA GLU A 55 8.30 -15.49 2.11
C GLU A 55 7.76 -14.21 2.77
N ASP A 56 7.53 -13.16 1.98
CA ASP A 56 6.97 -11.90 2.46
C ASP A 56 5.45 -11.89 2.35
N THR A 57 4.81 -11.23 3.32
CA THR A 57 3.36 -11.01 3.31
C THR A 57 3.08 -9.54 3.05
N LEU A 58 2.30 -9.30 1.99
CA LEU A 58 1.79 -7.97 1.67
C LEU A 58 0.55 -7.67 2.52
N VAL A 59 0.63 -6.62 3.33
CA VAL A 59 -0.46 -6.10 4.14
C VAL A 59 -1.00 -4.81 3.50
N VAL A 60 -2.30 -4.78 3.27
CA VAL A 60 -3.02 -3.59 2.77
C VAL A 60 -4.13 -3.25 3.74
N TRP A 61 -4.37 -1.97 3.98
CA TRP A 61 -5.47 -1.60 4.88
C TRP A 61 -6.84 -1.98 4.31
N LYS A 62 -7.03 -1.77 3.01
CA LYS A 62 -8.23 -2.21 2.29
C LYS A 62 -7.85 -2.68 0.90
N LEU A 63 -8.51 -3.72 0.41
CA LEU A 63 -8.21 -4.30 -0.89
C LEU A 63 -8.45 -3.32 -2.06
N ASP A 64 -9.40 -2.37 -1.93
CA ASP A 64 -9.64 -1.32 -2.94
C ASP A 64 -8.44 -0.37 -3.13
N ARG A 65 -7.48 -0.40 -2.19
CA ARG A 65 -6.21 0.33 -2.27
C ARG A 65 -5.21 -0.37 -3.19
N LEU A 66 -5.28 -1.69 -3.34
CA LEU A 66 -4.45 -2.47 -4.27
C LEU A 66 -4.96 -2.38 -5.71
N GLY A 67 -6.28 -2.37 -5.91
CA GLY A 67 -6.89 -2.27 -7.24
C GLY A 67 -8.40 -2.26 -7.14
N ARG A 68 -9.08 -1.65 -8.12
CA ARG A 68 -10.55 -1.64 -8.19
C ARG A 68 -11.15 -2.81 -8.97
N SER A 69 -10.32 -3.61 -9.64
CA SER A 69 -10.77 -4.77 -10.41
C SER A 69 -10.28 -6.04 -9.73
N MET A 70 -11.21 -6.81 -9.17
CA MET A 70 -10.99 -8.19 -8.70
C MET A 70 -11.67 -9.19 -9.65
N ARG A 71 -11.68 -8.88 -10.95
CA ARG A 71 -12.15 -9.80 -11.98
C ARG A 71 -11.11 -10.86 -12.26
#